data_AF-A0A495ANE8-F1
#
_entry.id   AF-A0A495ANE8-F1
#
_cell.length_a   1.000
_cell.length_b   1.000
_cell.length_c   1.000
_cell.angle_alpha   90.00
_cell.angle_beta   90.00
_cell.angle_gamma   90.00
#
_symmetry.space_group_name_H-M   'P 1'
#
loop_
_entity.id
_entity.type
_entity.pdbx_description
1 polymer ?
#
loop_
_entity_poly.entity_id
_entity_poly.type
_entity_poly.pdbx_seq_one_letter_code
_entity_poly.pdbx_strand_id
1 'polypeptide(L)'
;MSPRSLAPCLLSFVLFLTSGCTMDISLPVPAQKAQSVTSNPPRFQFQQINSAPRNTLLNIAEKDLRPGDLLLSSNIGLTSVGIRVFSTSAVSHVALYIGQSEVAEAVGSGIQIVTLKEAMDHSDKIFALRMADLTDKEAEKIRIFAQEKAGSRYNYAGIIEMAPFMLTKQLCSLNPFSKEFRQQCIKGMAAAQLSTPTGNESRYFCSEFVLEAYRQSGHPLTTVASNWVSPGDLLHMREGDIATLSANKPLLYVGHLKQGIYFKARERIKLN
;
A
#
# COMPACT_ATOMS: atom_id res chain seq x y z
N MET A 1 24.80 -41.26 16.45
CA MET A 1 24.69 -40.54 15.17
C MET A 1 23.61 -39.49 15.33
N SER A 2 23.99 -38.20 15.37
CA SER A 2 23.10 -37.07 15.66
C SER A 2 22.64 -36.43 14.35
N PRO A 3 21.35 -36.10 14.16
CA PRO A 3 20.87 -35.51 12.92
C PRO A 3 21.23 -34.02 12.92
N ARG A 4 22.32 -33.66 12.24
CA ARG A 4 22.72 -32.27 12.06
C ARG A 4 22.14 -31.70 10.75
N SER A 5 21.33 -30.65 10.92
CA SER A 5 21.45 -29.40 10.14
C SER A 5 20.92 -29.34 8.69
N LEU A 6 19.73 -29.89 8.41
CA LEU A 6 18.98 -29.54 7.19
C LEU A 6 18.04 -28.32 7.33
N ALA A 7 17.73 -27.91 8.56
CA ALA A 7 16.78 -26.82 8.83
C ALA A 7 17.24 -25.40 8.39
N PRO A 8 18.50 -24.96 8.58
CA PRO A 8 18.87 -23.58 8.27
C PRO A 8 18.99 -23.31 6.75
N CYS A 9 19.24 -24.36 5.96
CA CYS A 9 19.33 -24.25 4.50
C CYS A 9 17.96 -24.17 3.83
N LEU A 10 16.97 -24.91 4.35
CA LEU A 10 15.57 -24.79 3.91
C LEU A 10 14.98 -23.41 4.25
N LEU A 11 15.29 -22.89 5.44
CA LEU A 11 14.81 -21.57 5.88
C LEU A 11 15.42 -20.44 5.04
N SER A 12 16.71 -20.53 4.69
CA SER A 12 17.36 -19.56 3.79
C SER A 12 16.82 -19.63 2.35
N PHE A 13 16.50 -20.83 1.85
CA PHE A 13 15.94 -20.98 0.50
C PHE A 13 14.51 -20.44 0.40
N VAL A 14 13.68 -20.63 1.44
CA VAL A 14 12.34 -20.03 1.54
C VAL A 14 12.43 -18.49 1.61
N LEU A 15 13.37 -17.94 2.39
CA LEU A 15 13.60 -16.49 2.46
C LEU A 15 14.04 -15.89 1.11
N PHE A 16 14.89 -16.58 0.35
CA PHE A 16 15.31 -16.15 -1.00
C PHE A 16 14.19 -16.21 -2.04
N LEU A 17 13.23 -17.12 -1.90
CA LEU A 17 12.07 -17.20 -2.80
C LEU A 17 10.98 -16.15 -2.47
N THR A 18 10.94 -15.63 -1.24
CA THR A 18 9.98 -14.59 -0.83
C THR A 18 10.37 -13.16 -1.22
N SER A 19 11.56 -12.95 -1.80
CA SER A 19 11.99 -11.64 -2.31
C SER A 19 11.53 -11.34 -3.75
N GLY A 20 10.64 -12.16 -4.31
CA GLY A 20 10.13 -11.96 -5.67
C GLY A 20 9.28 -10.69 -5.76
N CYS A 21 9.73 -9.70 -6.54
CA CYS A 21 8.87 -8.58 -6.92
C CYS A 21 7.68 -9.12 -7.72
N THR A 22 6.46 -8.72 -7.36
CA THR A 22 5.26 -9.09 -8.12
C THR A 22 5.43 -8.62 -9.57
N MET A 23 5.16 -9.50 -10.53
CA MET A 23 5.32 -9.21 -11.96
C MET A 23 4.11 -9.71 -12.76
N ASP A 24 3.80 -9.02 -13.85
CA ASP A 24 2.76 -9.40 -14.80
C ASP A 24 3.36 -9.51 -16.20
N ILE A 25 2.97 -10.58 -16.91
CA ILE A 25 3.34 -10.81 -18.30
C ILE A 25 2.07 -10.79 -19.13
N SER A 26 1.93 -9.79 -19.99
CA SER A 26 0.85 -9.76 -20.98
C SER A 26 1.32 -10.43 -22.27
N LEU A 27 0.73 -11.60 -22.58
CA LEU A 27 0.94 -12.30 -23.84
C LEU A 27 0.07 -11.68 -24.94
N PRO A 28 0.56 -11.53 -26.17
CA PRO A 28 -0.29 -11.15 -27.30
C PRO A 28 -1.38 -12.21 -27.52
N VAL A 29 -2.65 -11.77 -27.56
CA VAL A 29 -3.80 -12.64 -27.88
C VAL A 29 -3.58 -13.24 -29.27
N PRO A 30 -3.75 -14.57 -29.47
CA PRO A 30 -3.73 -15.13 -30.81
C PRO A 30 -4.88 -14.51 -31.61
N ALA A 31 -4.55 -13.66 -32.58
CA ALA A 31 -5.54 -13.05 -33.44
C ALA A 31 -6.33 -14.16 -34.16
N GLN A 32 -7.63 -14.27 -33.86
CA GLN A 32 -8.53 -15.04 -34.70
C GLN A 32 -8.66 -14.31 -36.05
N LYS A 33 -7.98 -14.88 -37.05
CA LYS A 33 -8.02 -14.58 -38.49
C LYS A 33 -7.52 -13.20 -38.96
N ALA A 34 -6.61 -13.30 -39.94
CA ALA A 34 -6.21 -12.35 -40.99
C ALA A 34 -5.09 -11.32 -40.70
N GLN A 35 -3.90 -11.66 -41.23
CA GLN A 35 -2.97 -10.80 -41.99
C GLN A 35 -2.38 -9.54 -41.33
N SER A 36 -1.30 -9.76 -40.56
CA SER A 36 0.05 -9.17 -40.76
C SER A 36 0.82 -9.38 -39.45
N VAL A 37 1.69 -10.38 -39.41
CA VAL A 37 2.42 -10.76 -38.19
C VAL A 37 3.55 -9.77 -37.97
N THR A 38 3.26 -8.68 -37.27
CA THR A 38 4.24 -8.10 -36.35
C THR A 38 3.90 -8.66 -34.98
N SER A 39 4.53 -9.78 -34.60
CA SER A 39 4.37 -10.34 -33.26
C SER A 39 4.96 -9.35 -32.27
N ASN A 40 4.11 -8.56 -31.62
CA ASN A 40 4.54 -7.70 -30.53
C ASN A 40 5.18 -8.56 -29.43
N PRO A 41 6.38 -8.21 -28.94
CA PRO A 41 7.02 -8.97 -27.87
C PRO A 41 6.15 -8.94 -26.61
N PRO A 42 6.20 -10.00 -25.77
CA PRO A 42 5.50 -10.00 -24.49
C PRO A 42 5.89 -8.78 -23.66
N ARG A 43 4.90 -8.11 -23.07
CA ARG A 43 5.14 -6.96 -22.19
C ARG A 43 5.35 -7.47 -20.77
N PHE A 44 6.55 -7.23 -20.25
CA PHE A 44 6.90 -7.49 -18.86
C PHE A 44 6.71 -6.20 -18.06
N GLN A 45 5.95 -6.29 -16.98
CA GLN A 45 5.84 -5.22 -16.01
C GLN A 45 6.22 -5.77 -14.63
N PHE A 46 6.97 -4.97 -13.88
CA PHE A 46 7.36 -5.28 -12.50
C PHE A 46 6.74 -4.26 -11.56
N GLN A 47 6.37 -4.73 -10.38
CA GLN A 47 5.93 -3.88 -9.30
C GLN A 47 7.01 -2.85 -8.95
N GLN A 48 6.61 -1.59 -8.87
CA GLN A 48 7.53 -0.48 -8.70
C GLN A 48 7.94 -0.32 -7.23
N ILE A 49 9.25 -0.30 -6.96
CA ILE A 49 9.80 -0.19 -5.60
C ILE A 49 9.75 1.27 -5.08
N ASN A 50 9.69 2.26 -5.97
CA ASN A 50 9.81 3.67 -5.62
C ASN A 50 8.47 4.32 -5.28
N SER A 51 8.49 5.34 -4.40
CA SER A 51 7.31 6.16 -4.08
C SER A 51 6.91 7.15 -5.18
N ALA A 52 7.81 7.46 -6.12
CA ALA A 52 7.52 8.31 -7.27
C ALA A 52 7.46 7.44 -8.54
N PRO A 53 6.43 7.58 -9.39
CA PRO A 53 6.39 6.90 -10.68
C PRO A 53 7.49 7.44 -11.60
N ARG A 54 8.21 6.54 -12.27
CA ARG A 54 9.15 6.76 -13.40
C ARG A 54 9.83 8.14 -13.45
N ASN A 55 10.79 8.40 -12.55
CA ASN A 55 11.63 9.62 -12.51
C ASN A 55 10.89 10.97 -12.42
N THR A 56 9.56 11.01 -12.37
CA THR A 56 8.77 12.23 -12.14
C THR A 56 8.50 12.39 -10.67
N LEU A 57 9.49 12.87 -9.94
CA LEU A 57 9.28 13.37 -8.59
C LEU A 57 8.65 14.76 -8.68
N LEU A 58 7.38 14.86 -8.28
CA LEU A 58 6.64 16.12 -8.27
C LEU A 58 6.58 16.61 -6.83
N ASN A 59 7.08 17.83 -6.57
CA ASN A 59 6.91 18.47 -5.27
C ASN A 59 5.56 19.17 -5.23
N ILE A 60 4.82 18.97 -4.14
CA ILE A 60 3.52 19.59 -3.92
C ILE A 60 3.50 20.32 -2.59
N ALA A 61 2.58 21.27 -2.46
CA ALA A 61 2.25 21.94 -1.21
C ALA A 61 0.83 21.54 -0.76
N GLU A 62 0.45 21.97 0.44
CA GLU A 62 -0.87 21.70 1.00
C GLU A 62 -2.02 22.10 0.07
N LYS A 63 -1.89 23.22 -0.65
CA LYS A 63 -2.90 23.70 -1.62
C LYS A 63 -3.20 22.71 -2.76
N ASP A 64 -2.30 21.77 -3.02
CA ASP A 64 -2.46 20.76 -4.07
C ASP A 64 -3.19 19.51 -3.54
N LEU A 65 -3.34 19.39 -2.21
CA LEU A 65 -4.07 18.32 -1.54
C LEU A 65 -5.58 18.55 -1.59
N ARG A 66 -6.33 17.45 -1.52
CA ARG A 66 -7.79 17.45 -1.41
C ARG A 66 -8.21 16.52 -0.28
N PRO A 67 -9.28 16.86 0.46
CA PRO A 67 -9.86 15.94 1.44
C PRO A 67 -10.08 14.54 0.85
N GLY A 68 -9.62 13.52 1.57
CA GLY A 68 -9.57 12.13 1.12
C GLY A 68 -8.23 11.70 0.56
N ASP A 69 -7.29 12.59 0.24
CA ASP A 69 -5.96 12.16 -0.22
C ASP A 69 -5.27 11.25 0.80
N LEU A 70 -4.72 10.13 0.32
CA LEU A 70 -3.96 9.20 1.13
C LEU A 70 -2.53 9.73 1.25
N LEU A 71 -2.10 10.00 2.47
CA LEU A 71 -0.74 10.41 2.77
C LEU A 71 0.08 9.19 3.17
N LEU A 72 0.94 8.73 2.28
CA LEU A 72 1.82 7.59 2.53
C LEU A 72 3.17 8.08 3.04
N SER A 73 3.63 7.49 4.14
CA SER A 73 4.86 7.90 4.81
C SER A 73 5.75 6.73 5.25
N SER A 74 6.97 7.08 5.63
CA SER A 74 7.96 6.16 6.19
C SER A 74 8.79 6.88 7.25
N ASN A 75 9.07 6.20 8.36
CA ASN A 75 9.96 6.67 9.43
C ASN A 75 11.20 5.76 9.56
N ILE A 76 12.28 6.28 10.14
CA ILE A 76 13.49 5.48 10.42
C ILE A 76 13.34 4.60 11.68
N GLY A 77 12.29 4.77 12.49
CA GLY A 77 12.06 3.99 13.72
C GLY A 77 11.90 2.47 13.50
N LEU A 78 12.24 1.67 14.52
CA LEU A 78 12.26 0.19 14.46
C LEU A 78 10.94 -0.44 14.00
N THR A 79 9.79 0.11 14.42
CA THR A 79 8.46 -0.35 13.98
C THR A 79 8.24 -0.13 12.48
N SER A 80 8.73 1.00 11.97
CA SER A 80 8.64 1.37 10.56
C SER A 80 9.60 0.54 9.69
N VAL A 81 10.79 0.18 10.21
CA VAL A 81 11.71 -0.77 9.55
C VAL A 81 11.08 -2.16 9.45
N GLY A 82 10.52 -2.68 10.56
CA GLY A 82 9.87 -3.99 10.58
C GLY A 82 8.75 -4.08 9.55
N ILE A 83 7.82 -3.11 9.53
CA ILE A 83 6.72 -3.09 8.56
C ILE A 83 7.24 -3.03 7.12
N ARG A 84 8.25 -2.21 6.81
CA ARG A 84 8.83 -2.15 5.45
C ARG A 84 9.49 -3.45 5.02
N VAL A 85 10.20 -4.12 5.93
CA VAL A 85 10.83 -5.42 5.65
C VAL A 85 9.76 -6.48 5.41
N PHE A 86 8.74 -6.58 6.27
CA PHE A 86 7.67 -7.57 6.13
C PHE A 86 6.75 -7.30 4.94
N SER A 87 6.52 -6.05 4.58
CA SER A 87 5.70 -5.67 3.42
C SER A 87 6.50 -5.50 2.13
N THR A 88 7.84 -5.62 2.18
CA THR A 88 8.76 -5.33 1.08
C THR A 88 8.51 -3.95 0.42
N SER A 89 8.06 -2.96 1.20
CA SER A 89 7.57 -1.68 0.67
C SER A 89 8.41 -0.47 1.09
N ALA A 90 8.41 0.56 0.26
CA ALA A 90 9.06 1.85 0.54
C ALA A 90 8.27 2.74 1.53
N VAL A 91 7.13 2.26 2.03
CA VAL A 91 6.23 2.95 2.96
C VAL A 91 5.90 2.03 4.13
N SER A 92 5.63 2.61 5.30
CA SER A 92 5.25 1.85 6.50
C SER A 92 3.95 2.32 7.11
N HIS A 93 3.44 3.47 6.67
CA HIS A 93 2.31 4.13 7.28
C HIS A 93 1.50 4.84 6.20
N VAL A 94 0.21 4.99 6.47
CA VAL A 94 -0.74 5.73 5.64
C VAL A 94 -1.73 6.45 6.55
N ALA A 95 -2.05 7.68 6.17
CA ALA A 95 -2.99 8.55 6.83
C ALA A 95 -3.92 9.21 5.80
N LEU A 96 -4.94 9.93 6.25
CA LEU A 96 -5.88 10.66 5.41
C LEU A 96 -5.72 12.16 5.63
N TYR A 97 -5.51 12.92 4.56
CA TYR A 97 -5.75 14.36 4.61
C TYR A 97 -7.25 14.61 4.62
N ILE A 98 -7.78 15.25 5.66
CA ILE A 98 -9.23 15.47 5.84
C ILE A 98 -9.64 16.93 5.57
N GLY A 99 -8.71 17.74 5.05
CA GLY A 99 -8.90 19.17 4.78
C GLY A 99 -8.43 20.05 5.94
N GLN A 100 -8.46 21.37 5.74
CA GLN A 100 -8.21 22.37 6.80
C GLN A 100 -6.86 22.16 7.52
N SER A 101 -5.81 21.77 6.79
CA SER A 101 -4.51 21.44 7.37
C SER A 101 -4.55 20.29 8.39
N GLU A 102 -5.56 19.42 8.36
CA GLU A 102 -5.71 18.28 9.27
C GLU A 102 -5.46 16.94 8.59
N VAL A 103 -4.85 16.03 9.35
CA VAL A 103 -4.53 14.66 8.96
C VAL A 103 -5.08 13.71 10.01
N ALA A 104 -5.90 12.76 9.58
CA ALA A 104 -6.39 11.68 10.41
C ALA A 104 -5.51 10.44 10.24
N GLU A 105 -4.99 9.91 11.34
CA GLU A 105 -4.07 8.77 11.33
C GLU A 105 -4.36 7.81 12.48
N ALA A 106 -4.13 6.51 12.23
CA ALA A 106 -4.08 5.51 13.28
C ALA A 106 -2.63 5.16 13.57
N VAL A 107 -2.14 5.55 14.75
CA VAL A 107 -0.77 5.33 15.20
C VAL A 107 -0.78 4.58 16.52
N GLY A 108 0.40 4.25 17.07
CA GLY A 108 0.47 3.40 18.28
C GLY A 108 -0.30 3.90 19.50
N SER A 109 -0.50 5.22 19.64
CA SER A 109 -1.32 5.84 20.69
C SER A 109 -2.82 5.74 20.44
N GLY A 110 -3.26 5.42 19.22
CA GLY A 110 -4.66 5.38 18.82
C GLY A 110 -4.92 6.13 17.51
N ILE A 111 -6.19 6.34 17.22
CA ILE A 111 -6.65 7.20 16.13
C ILE A 111 -6.61 8.64 16.61
N GLN A 112 -5.95 9.50 15.86
CA GLN A 112 -5.80 10.91 16.19
C GLN A 112 -5.99 11.78 14.94
N ILE A 113 -6.36 13.03 15.17
CA ILE A 113 -6.35 14.09 14.17
C ILE A 113 -5.24 15.05 14.58
N VAL A 114 -4.26 15.23 13.71
CA VAL A 114 -3.10 16.09 13.90
C VAL A 114 -3.03 17.11 12.78
N THR A 115 -2.24 18.15 12.95
CA THR A 115 -1.98 19.08 11.85
C THR A 115 -1.13 18.41 10.77
N LEU A 116 -1.27 18.84 9.52
CA LEU A 116 -0.43 18.43 8.40
C LEU A 116 1.04 18.70 8.71
N LYS A 117 1.32 19.80 9.41
CA LYS A 117 2.67 20.14 9.87
C LYS A 117 3.25 19.08 10.80
N GLU A 118 2.50 18.67 11.83
CA GLU A 118 2.95 17.62 12.76
C GLU A 118 3.16 16.28 12.04
N ALA A 119 2.25 15.90 11.14
CA ALA A 119 2.39 14.68 10.33
C ALA A 119 3.67 14.71 9.46
N MET A 120 4.01 15.88 8.90
CA MET A 120 5.24 16.10 8.14
C MET A 120 6.49 16.11 9.02
N ASP A 121 6.43 16.67 10.23
CA ASP A 121 7.55 16.74 11.16
C ASP A 121 7.95 15.35 11.64
N HIS A 122 6.97 14.49 11.90
CA HIS A 122 7.20 13.12 12.35
C HIS A 122 7.52 12.12 11.23
N SER A 123 7.50 12.51 9.96
CA SER A 123 7.76 11.62 8.82
C SER A 123 9.08 11.95 8.11
N ASP A 124 9.88 10.97 7.70
CA ASP A 124 11.08 11.26 6.89
C ASP A 124 10.75 11.58 5.43
N LYS A 125 9.62 11.03 4.96
CA LYS A 125 9.08 11.16 3.61
C LYS A 125 7.57 11.11 3.69
N ILE A 126 6.90 11.97 2.95
CA ILE A 126 5.44 11.94 2.80
C ILE A 126 5.05 12.32 1.37
N PHE A 127 4.16 11.53 0.77
CA PHE A 127 3.61 11.78 -0.56
C PHE A 127 2.14 11.39 -0.59
N ALA A 128 1.41 12.00 -1.51
CA ALA A 128 -0.02 11.85 -1.62
C ALA A 128 -0.41 10.97 -2.82
N LEU A 129 -1.35 10.05 -2.58
CA LEU A 129 -2.11 9.34 -3.59
C LEU A 129 -3.57 9.78 -3.53
N ARG A 130 -4.25 9.87 -4.67
CA ARG A 130 -5.62 10.36 -4.78
C ARG A 130 -6.53 9.41 -5.52
N MET A 131 -7.74 9.24 -5.02
CA MET A 131 -8.83 8.63 -5.77
C MET A 131 -9.50 9.69 -6.67
N ALA A 132 -9.48 9.47 -7.99
CA ALA A 132 -9.84 10.49 -8.98
C ALA A 132 -11.26 11.04 -8.86
N ASP A 133 -12.22 10.20 -8.45
CA ASP A 133 -13.66 10.49 -8.51
C ASP A 133 -14.32 10.59 -7.13
N LEU A 134 -13.55 10.96 -6.10
CA LEU A 134 -14.09 11.22 -4.77
C LEU A 134 -14.80 12.58 -4.76
N THR A 135 -16.09 12.59 -4.46
CA THR A 135 -16.89 13.82 -4.34
C THR A 135 -16.69 14.50 -2.99
N ASP A 136 -16.96 15.80 -2.92
CA ASP A 136 -16.89 16.54 -1.64
C ASP A 136 -17.80 15.95 -0.57
N LYS A 137 -18.96 15.40 -0.96
CA LYS A 137 -19.88 14.72 -0.03
C LYS A 137 -19.29 13.43 0.53
N GLU A 138 -18.59 12.65 -0.28
CA GLU A 138 -17.91 11.43 0.18
C GLU A 138 -16.70 11.78 1.02
N ALA A 139 -15.93 12.81 0.65
CA ALA A 139 -14.81 13.29 1.43
C ALA A 139 -15.26 13.83 2.80
N GLU A 140 -16.42 14.49 2.86
CA GLU A 140 -17.02 14.91 4.14
C GLU A 140 -17.39 13.72 5.02
N LYS A 141 -17.92 12.63 4.45
CA LYS A 141 -18.17 11.39 5.22
C LYS A 141 -16.88 10.77 5.76
N ILE A 142 -15.78 10.82 4.99
CA ILE A 142 -14.45 10.40 5.47
C ILE A 142 -14.05 11.23 6.69
N ARG A 143 -14.22 12.55 6.62
CA ARG A 143 -13.91 13.46 7.73
C ARG A 143 -14.77 13.17 8.97
N ILE A 144 -16.08 13.00 8.80
CA ILE A 144 -17.01 12.66 9.89
C ILE A 144 -16.60 11.34 10.54
N PHE A 145 -16.34 10.30 9.75
CA PHE A 145 -15.88 9.02 10.28
C PHE A 145 -14.56 9.14 11.04
N ALA A 146 -13.60 9.92 10.53
CA ALA A 146 -12.34 10.17 11.21
C ALA A 146 -12.54 10.86 12.57
N GLN A 147 -13.42 11.84 12.64
CA GLN A 147 -13.79 12.54 13.87
C GLN A 147 -14.49 11.61 14.86
N GLU A 148 -15.42 10.78 14.41
CA GLU A 148 -16.11 9.78 15.25
C GLU A 148 -15.16 8.75 15.84
N LYS A 149 -14.11 8.38 15.10
CA LYS A 149 -13.13 7.38 15.53
C LYS A 149 -11.95 7.97 16.29
N ALA A 150 -11.77 9.28 16.32
CA ALA A 150 -10.70 9.93 17.08
C ALA A 150 -10.74 9.49 18.56
N GLY A 151 -9.58 9.17 19.12
CA GLY A 151 -9.43 8.61 20.47
C GLY A 151 -9.62 7.09 20.57
N SER A 152 -10.06 6.42 19.50
CA SER A 152 -10.13 4.95 19.46
C SER A 152 -8.73 4.31 19.52
N ARG A 153 -8.64 3.07 19.99
CA ARG A 153 -7.34 2.40 20.20
C ARG A 153 -6.75 1.86 18.90
N TYR A 154 -5.42 1.73 18.87
CA TYR A 154 -4.71 1.09 17.76
C TYR A 154 -4.90 -0.44 17.77
N ASN A 155 -5.05 -1.04 16.58
CA ASN A 155 -5.25 -2.49 16.43
C ASN A 155 -3.92 -3.26 16.32
N TYR A 156 -3.21 -3.41 17.45
CA TYR A 156 -1.97 -4.19 17.48
C TYR A 156 -2.19 -5.68 17.20
N ALA A 157 -3.32 -6.25 17.65
CA ALA A 157 -3.66 -7.65 17.40
C ALA A 157 -3.82 -7.93 15.90
N GLY A 158 -4.51 -7.03 15.18
CA GLY A 158 -4.63 -7.12 13.72
C GLY A 158 -3.29 -7.06 12.98
N ILE A 159 -2.31 -6.29 13.48
CA ILE A 159 -0.95 -6.30 12.92
C ILE A 159 -0.24 -7.66 13.12
N ILE A 160 -0.35 -8.25 14.30
CA ILE A 160 0.25 -9.56 14.61
C ILE A 160 -0.39 -10.65 13.72
N GLU A 161 -1.71 -10.59 13.55
CA GLU A 161 -2.47 -11.49 12.69
C GLU A 161 -2.14 -11.30 11.21
N MET A 162 -1.98 -10.06 10.74
CA MET A 162 -1.67 -9.76 9.35
C MET A 162 -0.23 -10.12 8.96
N ALA A 163 0.72 -10.15 9.90
CA ALA A 163 2.14 -10.33 9.60
C ALA A 163 2.47 -11.66 8.85
N PRO A 164 1.97 -12.85 9.26
CA PRO A 164 2.15 -14.08 8.48
C PRO A 164 1.56 -14.00 7.07
N PHE A 165 0.40 -13.35 6.92
CA PHE A 165 -0.25 -13.17 5.63
C PHE A 165 0.58 -12.29 4.69
N MET A 166 1.19 -11.22 5.20
CA MET A 166 2.08 -10.36 4.42
C MET A 166 3.28 -11.11 3.82
N LEU A 167 3.81 -12.09 4.55
CA LEU A 167 4.92 -12.92 4.09
C LEU A 167 4.46 -13.98 3.08
N THR A 168 3.36 -14.67 3.38
CA THR A 168 2.90 -15.80 2.56
C THR A 168 2.22 -15.37 1.26
N LYS A 169 1.58 -14.20 1.21
CA LYS A 169 0.89 -13.70 0.01
C LYS A 169 1.79 -13.47 -1.20
N GLN A 170 3.09 -13.27 -1.00
CA GLN A 170 4.05 -13.15 -2.09
C GLN A 170 4.15 -14.42 -2.94
N LEU A 171 3.84 -15.59 -2.35
CA LEU A 171 3.79 -16.86 -3.08
C LEU A 171 2.73 -16.87 -4.18
N CYS A 172 1.65 -16.08 -4.04
CA CYS A 172 0.62 -15.96 -5.08
C CYS A 172 1.10 -15.20 -6.32
N SER A 173 2.22 -14.50 -6.23
CA SER A 173 2.84 -13.79 -7.36
C SER A 173 3.86 -14.65 -8.13
N LEU A 174 4.11 -15.91 -7.72
CA LEU A 174 5.04 -16.81 -8.39
C LEU A 174 4.58 -17.26 -9.78
N ASN A 175 3.27 -17.21 -10.06
CA ASN A 175 2.73 -17.41 -11.40
C ASN A 175 2.46 -16.05 -12.07
N PRO A 176 3.34 -15.59 -12.99
CA PRO A 176 3.22 -14.27 -13.60
C PRO A 176 2.21 -14.22 -14.77
N PHE A 177 1.57 -15.34 -15.10
CA PHE A 177 0.72 -15.49 -16.29
C PHE A 177 -0.79 -15.44 -16.01
N SER A 178 -1.24 -15.37 -14.75
CA SER A 178 -2.68 -15.26 -14.44
C SER A 178 -2.96 -14.37 -13.23
N LYS A 179 -3.56 -13.21 -13.52
CA LYS A 179 -4.06 -12.27 -12.50
C LYS A 179 -5.17 -12.91 -11.67
N GLU A 180 -6.05 -13.67 -12.32
CA GLU A 180 -7.18 -14.37 -11.70
C GLU A 180 -6.69 -15.39 -10.68
N PHE A 181 -5.70 -16.22 -11.05
CA PHE A 181 -5.06 -17.17 -10.15
C PHE A 181 -4.47 -16.45 -8.92
N ARG A 182 -3.74 -15.35 -9.13
CA ARG A 182 -3.18 -14.54 -8.04
C ARG A 182 -4.28 -14.08 -7.08
N GLN A 183 -5.39 -13.54 -7.59
CA GLN A 183 -6.50 -13.10 -6.75
C GLN A 183 -7.16 -14.26 -5.99
N GLN A 184 -7.35 -15.42 -6.62
CA GLN A 184 -7.93 -16.59 -5.97
C GLN A 184 -7.01 -17.15 -4.87
N CYS A 185 -5.71 -17.24 -5.15
CA CYS A 185 -4.68 -17.66 -4.19
C CYS A 185 -4.67 -16.73 -2.97
N ILE A 186 -4.67 -15.41 -3.18
CA ILE A 186 -4.65 -14.43 -2.09
C ILE A 186 -5.92 -14.55 -1.25
N LYS A 187 -7.10 -14.65 -1.88
CA LYS A 187 -8.39 -14.81 -1.16
C LYS A 187 -8.39 -16.07 -0.30
N GLY A 188 -7.90 -17.19 -0.83
CA GLY A 188 -7.82 -18.46 -0.09
C GLY A 188 -6.90 -18.37 1.13
N MET A 189 -5.72 -17.77 0.98
CA MET A 189 -4.80 -17.60 2.12
C MET A 189 -5.32 -16.59 3.13
N ALA A 190 -5.93 -15.50 2.69
CA ALA A 190 -6.52 -14.52 3.59
C ALA A 190 -7.64 -15.15 4.42
N ALA A 191 -8.53 -15.92 3.80
CA ALA A 191 -9.60 -16.65 4.51
C ALA A 191 -9.07 -17.70 5.52
N ALA A 192 -7.86 -18.23 5.30
CA ALA A 192 -7.24 -19.20 6.19
C ALA A 192 -6.46 -18.56 7.36
N GLN A 193 -5.97 -17.33 7.19
CA GLN A 193 -5.02 -16.71 8.12
C GLN A 193 -5.58 -15.48 8.84
N LEU A 194 -6.61 -14.84 8.30
CA LEU A 194 -7.14 -13.57 8.78
C LEU A 194 -8.60 -13.70 9.21
N SER A 195 -8.92 -12.96 10.26
CA SER A 195 -10.27 -12.70 10.73
C SER A 195 -11.06 -11.90 9.71
N THR A 196 -12.38 -12.02 9.79
CA THR A 196 -13.30 -11.22 8.97
C THR A 196 -13.75 -10.01 9.80
N PRO A 197 -13.52 -8.77 9.33
CA PRO A 197 -14.00 -7.58 10.03
C PRO A 197 -15.53 -7.57 10.15
N THR A 198 -16.04 -7.09 11.28
CA THR A 198 -17.49 -6.97 11.52
C THR A 198 -18.08 -5.68 10.93
N GLY A 199 -17.23 -4.72 10.56
CA GLY A 199 -17.62 -3.39 10.09
C GLY A 199 -17.97 -2.40 11.21
N ASN A 200 -17.96 -2.84 12.47
CA ASN A 200 -18.21 -2.01 13.66
C ASN A 200 -16.99 -1.99 14.60
N GLU A 201 -15.80 -2.15 14.04
CA GLU A 201 -14.58 -2.23 14.85
C GLU A 201 -14.35 -0.95 15.67
N SER A 202 -13.83 -1.15 16.87
CA SER A 202 -13.46 -0.08 17.81
C SER A 202 -11.96 0.21 17.80
N ARG A 203 -11.20 -0.51 16.98
CA ARG A 203 -9.75 -0.40 16.87
C ARG A 203 -9.34 -0.60 15.43
N TYR A 204 -8.36 0.18 15.00
CA TYR A 204 -7.85 0.10 13.63
C TYR A 204 -6.33 0.23 13.62
N PHE A 205 -5.67 -0.45 12.70
CA PHE A 205 -4.31 -0.08 12.30
C PHE A 205 -4.34 0.88 11.12
N CYS A 206 -3.19 1.45 10.75
CA CYS A 206 -3.12 2.58 9.81
C CYS A 206 -3.86 2.38 8.49
N SER A 207 -3.54 1.34 7.72
CA SER A 207 -4.23 1.07 6.45
C SER A 207 -5.67 0.59 6.66
N GLU A 208 -5.95 -0.21 7.68
CA GLU A 208 -7.31 -0.65 8.03
C GLU A 208 -8.24 0.55 8.25
N PHE A 209 -7.79 1.56 9.00
CA PHE A 209 -8.53 2.81 9.25
C PHE A 209 -8.84 3.56 7.96
N VAL A 210 -7.84 3.71 7.08
CA VAL A 210 -8.00 4.41 5.79
C VAL A 210 -9.00 3.69 4.89
N LEU A 211 -8.89 2.35 4.78
CA LEU A 211 -9.83 1.56 3.99
C LEU A 211 -11.25 1.65 4.54
N GLU A 212 -11.41 1.60 5.85
CA GLU A 212 -12.72 1.69 6.49
C GLU A 212 -13.35 3.06 6.28
N ALA A 213 -12.61 4.15 6.39
CA ALA A 213 -13.13 5.50 6.13
C ALA A 213 -13.67 5.64 4.71
N TYR A 214 -12.96 5.12 3.71
CA TYR A 214 -13.43 5.06 2.32
C TYR A 214 -14.63 4.12 2.13
N ARG A 215 -14.71 3.02 2.88
CA ARG A 215 -15.87 2.13 2.85
C ARG A 215 -17.12 2.85 3.38
N GLN A 216 -16.98 3.58 4.48
CA GLN A 216 -18.06 4.32 5.14
C GLN A 216 -18.51 5.54 4.33
N SER A 217 -17.64 6.11 3.49
CA SER A 217 -18.05 7.16 2.56
C SER A 217 -18.96 6.66 1.44
N GLY A 218 -18.98 5.34 1.19
CA GLY A 218 -19.64 4.70 0.05
C GLY A 218 -18.74 4.59 -1.18
N HIS A 219 -17.45 4.92 -1.05
CA HIS A 219 -16.48 4.90 -2.14
C HIS A 219 -15.26 4.02 -1.81
N PRO A 220 -15.43 2.70 -1.60
CA PRO A 220 -14.36 1.84 -1.12
C PRO A 220 -13.16 1.80 -2.07
N LEU A 221 -11.93 1.77 -1.50
CA LEU A 221 -10.69 1.65 -2.28
C LEU A 221 -10.52 0.29 -2.97
N THR A 222 -11.07 -0.76 -2.37
CA THR A 222 -10.99 -2.15 -2.83
C THR A 222 -12.20 -2.93 -2.31
N THR A 223 -12.43 -4.13 -2.86
CA THR A 223 -13.46 -5.07 -2.41
C THR A 223 -12.98 -6.05 -1.34
N VAL A 224 -11.67 -6.12 -1.09
CA VAL A 224 -11.14 -6.97 -0.01
C VAL A 224 -11.35 -6.33 1.36
N ALA A 225 -11.35 -7.14 2.40
CA ALA A 225 -11.52 -6.67 3.76
C ALA A 225 -10.39 -5.70 4.17
N SER A 226 -10.72 -4.70 4.99
CA SER A 226 -9.80 -3.62 5.38
C SER A 226 -8.57 -4.15 6.12
N ASN A 227 -8.71 -5.21 6.91
CA ASN A 227 -7.63 -5.84 7.66
C ASN A 227 -6.67 -6.69 6.81
N TRP A 228 -6.89 -6.82 5.50
CA TRP A 228 -6.00 -7.56 4.59
C TRP A 228 -4.92 -6.68 3.95
N VAL A 229 -5.09 -5.36 4.02
CA VAL A 229 -4.36 -4.41 3.17
C VAL A 229 -3.32 -3.68 4.00
N SER A 230 -2.05 -3.74 3.58
CA SER A 230 -0.97 -2.96 4.16
C SER A 230 -0.80 -1.60 3.47
N PRO A 231 -0.04 -0.65 4.07
CA PRO A 231 0.34 0.59 3.39
C PRO A 231 1.08 0.34 2.07
N GLY A 232 1.86 -0.75 1.99
CA GLY A 232 2.56 -1.14 0.77
C GLY A 232 1.63 -1.60 -0.34
N ASP A 233 0.55 -2.31 -0.01
CA ASP A 233 -0.46 -2.68 -1.01
C ASP A 233 -1.14 -1.45 -1.59
N LEU A 234 -1.49 -0.47 -0.75
CA LEU A 234 -2.06 0.82 -1.19
C LEU A 234 -1.11 1.59 -2.12
N LEU A 235 0.21 1.55 -1.85
CA LEU A 235 1.19 2.13 -2.75
C LEU A 235 1.10 1.51 -4.17
N HIS A 236 0.94 0.20 -4.24
CA HIS A 236 0.88 -0.54 -5.50
C HIS A 236 -0.49 -0.52 -6.19
N MET A 237 -1.52 0.04 -5.54
CA MET A 237 -2.81 0.33 -6.15
C MET A 237 -2.79 1.54 -7.09
N ARG A 238 -1.65 2.23 -7.22
CA ARG A 238 -1.53 3.41 -8.08
C ARG A 238 -1.51 3.09 -9.57
N GLU A 239 -1.85 4.08 -10.38
CA GLU A 239 -1.79 3.98 -11.83
C GLU A 239 -0.38 3.63 -12.32
N GLY A 240 -0.31 2.67 -13.26
CA GLY A 240 0.95 2.23 -13.86
C GLY A 240 1.83 1.34 -12.98
N ASP A 241 1.32 0.87 -11.83
CA ASP A 241 1.94 -0.16 -10.98
C ASP A 241 1.16 -1.49 -11.01
N ILE A 242 1.70 -2.54 -10.38
CA ILE A 242 1.06 -3.86 -10.27
C ILE A 242 0.58 -4.07 -8.84
N ALA A 243 -0.74 -4.05 -8.67
CA ALA A 243 -1.34 -4.29 -7.38
C ALA A 243 -1.44 -5.80 -7.08
N THR A 244 -0.92 -6.21 -5.92
CA THR A 244 -1.12 -7.57 -5.38
C THR A 244 -2.60 -7.78 -5.02
N LEU A 245 -3.20 -6.78 -4.37
CA LEU A 245 -4.63 -6.70 -4.07
C LEU A 245 -5.27 -5.68 -5.00
N SER A 246 -6.36 -6.06 -5.69
CA SER A 246 -6.96 -5.20 -6.71
C SER A 246 -7.62 -3.95 -6.10
N ALA A 247 -7.32 -2.78 -6.64
CA ALA A 247 -8.06 -1.55 -6.35
C ALA A 247 -9.37 -1.50 -7.16
N ASN A 248 -10.39 -0.84 -6.63
CA ASN A 248 -11.62 -0.56 -7.39
C ASN A 248 -11.36 0.43 -8.53
N LYS A 249 -10.49 1.41 -8.27
CA LYS A 249 -9.95 2.36 -9.26
C LYS A 249 -8.47 2.60 -8.96
N PRO A 250 -7.62 2.81 -9.98
CA PRO A 250 -6.23 3.17 -9.77
C PRO A 250 -6.10 4.47 -8.97
N LEU A 251 -5.17 4.50 -8.02
CA LEU A 251 -4.82 5.72 -7.30
C LEU A 251 -3.89 6.61 -8.14
N LEU A 252 -4.19 7.90 -8.20
CA LEU A 252 -3.36 8.89 -8.88
C LEU A 252 -2.22 9.32 -7.99
N TYR A 253 -1.01 9.40 -8.53
CA TYR A 253 0.12 10.02 -7.83
C TYR A 253 -0.03 11.55 -7.86
N VAL A 254 -0.20 12.16 -6.69
CA VAL A 254 -0.35 13.63 -6.57
C VAL A 254 1.00 14.30 -6.44
N GLY A 255 1.94 13.73 -5.67
CA GLY A 255 3.27 14.30 -5.45
C GLY A 255 3.80 14.12 -4.03
N HIS A 256 5.03 14.58 -3.78
CA HIS A 256 5.71 14.57 -2.49
C HIS A 256 5.54 15.91 -1.77
N LEU A 257 5.00 15.85 -0.56
CA LEU A 257 5.00 16.98 0.40
C LEU A 257 6.36 17.10 1.11
N LYS A 258 7.02 15.95 1.33
CA LYS A 258 8.36 15.86 1.92
C LYS A 258 9.13 14.76 1.22
N GLN A 259 10.22 15.15 0.56
CA GLN A 259 11.13 14.20 -0.05
C GLN A 259 11.94 13.45 1.03
N GLY A 260 12.06 12.14 0.87
CA GLY A 260 12.93 11.32 1.70
C GLY A 260 14.40 11.70 1.53
N ILE A 261 15.20 11.49 2.57
CA ILE A 261 16.63 11.86 2.65
C ILE A 261 17.43 11.33 1.44
N TYR A 262 17.09 10.13 0.95
CA TYR A 262 17.74 9.50 -0.21
C TYR A 262 17.55 10.26 -1.53
N PHE A 263 16.42 10.96 -1.74
CA PHE A 263 16.23 11.78 -2.94
C PHE A 263 17.06 13.07 -2.86
N LYS A 264 17.12 13.70 -1.67
CA LYS A 264 17.95 14.89 -1.44
C LYS A 264 19.44 14.64 -1.68
N ALA A 265 19.94 13.45 -1.32
CA ALA A 265 21.34 13.07 -1.57
C ALA A 265 21.64 12.92 -3.08
N ARG A 266 20.69 12.37 -3.86
CA ARG A 266 20.85 12.15 -5.30
C ARG A 266 20.77 13.44 -6.12
N GLU A 267 19.98 14.43 -5.71
CA GLU A 267 19.98 15.77 -6.30
C GLU A 267 21.31 16.49 -6.07
N ARG A 268 21.89 16.41 -4.86
CA ARG A 268 23.20 17.03 -4.55
C ARG A 268 24.34 16.45 -5.40
N ILE A 269 24.29 15.16 -5.72
CA ILE A 269 25.32 14.52 -6.57
C ILE A 269 25.20 14.92 -8.04
N LYS A 270 24.00 15.29 -8.52
CA LYS A 270 23.80 15.77 -9.91
C LYS A 270 24.18 17.25 -10.13
N LEU A 271 24.40 18.00 -9.05
CA LEU A 271 24.75 19.42 -9.07
C LEU A 271 26.26 19.66 -8.88
N ASN A 272 27.05 18.59 -8.72
CA ASN A 272 28.51 18.57 -8.70
C ASN A 272 29.04 17.82 -9.93
#